data_AF-A0A101G5K0-F1
#
_entry.id   AF-A0A101G5K0-F1
#
_cell.length_a   1.000
_cell.length_b   1.000
_cell.length_c   1.000
_cell.angle_alpha   90.00
_cell.angle_beta   90.00
_cell.angle_gamma   90.00
#
_symmetry.space_group_name_H-M   'P 1'
#
loop_
_entity.id
_entity.type
_entity.pdbx_description
1 polymer ?
#
loop_
_entity_poly.entity_id
_entity_poly.type
_entity_poly.pdbx_seq_one_letter_code
_entity_poly.pdbx_strand_id
1 'polypeptide(L)'
;MKILKTGHYICVLLILCGTLSGQSSMPKLPGFYLSPYENEQVTTFSFGSDIRIHINAACPDSFDTGKPVGLVLYALPNGNTIEQTMGKQMEAGDDWHYDIQHIGAQTRFLRHRISDYNIVVVYLETSQKSWPAWKNEHPNHAEIINNLTDYLKSCFKSMNPFIVLTGHSGGGRFTFSFMDGVSAIPGDVKRILFLDSNYGYEHMYGDQMIQWLNAASDHYLTVIAYNDSVALYNGEPIVSPARGTWYRSRIMQRYMTDLFSFTTSEDEDFIRHSALDGRLRFILKKNPEQAILHTVQVEKNGFIHGMLTGTAGENQGYEYYGERAYGDEIQAEVFHATGLQIPLRSEDAKT
;
A
#
# COMPACT_ATOMS: atom_id res chain seq x y z
N MET A 1 91.13 11.12 -1.00
CA MET A 1 90.09 10.10 -1.26
C MET A 1 89.23 9.95 -0.02
N LYS A 2 87.89 9.96 -0.17
CA LYS A 2 86.81 9.97 0.86
C LYS A 2 86.57 11.35 1.51
N ILE A 3 85.79 12.24 0.89
CA ILE A 3 84.30 12.34 0.85
C ILE A 3 83.73 12.76 2.22
N LEU A 4 83.44 14.06 2.33
CA LEU A 4 82.48 14.65 3.27
C LEU A 4 81.10 14.05 3.04
N LYS A 5 80.41 13.63 4.10
CA LYS A 5 78.95 13.45 4.10
C LYS A 5 78.33 14.46 5.04
N THR A 6 77.88 15.56 4.47
CA THR A 6 76.95 16.53 5.07
C THR A 6 75.56 15.88 5.08
N GLY A 7 75.03 15.61 6.28
CA GLY A 7 73.68 15.11 6.46
C GLY A 7 72.65 16.19 6.06
N HIS A 8 71.87 15.91 5.02
CA HIS A 8 70.69 16.68 4.68
C HIS A 8 69.51 16.14 5.51
N TYR A 9 68.96 16.98 6.39
CA TYR A 9 67.66 16.73 7.01
C TYR A 9 66.58 17.00 5.96
N ILE A 10 65.97 15.94 5.44
CA ILE A 10 64.77 16.02 4.60
C ILE A 10 63.57 16.08 5.55
N CYS A 11 62.96 17.26 5.67
CA CYS A 11 61.63 17.41 6.25
C CYS A 11 60.61 16.84 5.25
N VAL A 12 60.12 15.63 5.50
CA VAL A 12 58.99 15.06 4.76
C VAL A 12 57.71 15.65 5.36
N LEU A 13 57.10 16.60 4.63
CA LEU A 13 55.75 17.07 4.94
C LEU A 13 54.75 15.98 4.51
N LEU A 14 54.27 15.20 5.47
CA LEU A 14 53.14 14.29 5.26
C LEU A 14 51.86 15.14 5.17
N ILE A 15 51.41 15.42 3.95
CA ILE A 15 50.07 15.96 3.72
C ILE A 15 49.11 14.78 3.89
N LEU A 16 48.50 14.66 5.08
CA LEU A 16 47.30 13.85 5.25
C LEU A 16 46.20 14.50 4.40
N CYS A 17 45.96 13.93 3.22
CA CYS A 17 44.74 14.18 2.47
C CYS A 17 43.62 13.45 3.23
N GLY A 18 43.04 14.12 4.22
CA GLY A 18 41.80 13.68 4.84
C GLY A 18 40.72 13.73 3.78
N THR A 19 40.27 12.56 3.32
CA THR A 19 38.99 12.46 2.62
C THR A 19 37.91 12.91 3.60
N LEU A 20 37.49 14.16 3.49
CA LEU A 20 36.17 14.58 3.96
C LEU A 20 35.17 13.75 3.16
N SER A 21 34.83 12.58 3.68
CA SER A 21 33.56 11.94 3.38
C SER A 21 32.48 12.90 3.88
N GLY A 22 32.10 13.85 3.03
CA GLY A 22 30.87 14.59 3.21
C GLY A 22 29.77 13.54 3.32
N GLN A 23 29.15 13.43 4.49
CA GLN A 23 27.82 12.85 4.57
C GLN A 23 26.98 13.64 3.57
N SER A 24 26.70 13.06 2.41
CA SER A 24 25.63 13.57 1.57
C SER A 24 24.37 13.41 2.41
N SER A 25 23.90 14.50 3.02
CA SER A 25 22.56 14.54 3.60
C SER A 25 21.62 14.28 2.43
N MET A 26 21.19 13.03 2.25
CA MET A 26 20.20 12.68 1.24
C MET A 26 18.96 13.53 1.53
N PRO A 27 18.43 14.24 0.53
CA PRO A 27 17.57 15.36 0.80
C PRO A 27 16.22 14.86 1.28
N LYS A 28 15.85 15.30 2.47
CA LYS A 28 14.47 15.28 2.96
C LYS A 28 13.52 15.75 1.86
N LEU A 29 12.48 14.98 1.55
CA LEU A 29 11.48 15.30 0.54
C LEU A 29 10.86 16.68 0.83
N PRO A 30 10.75 17.58 -0.18
CA PRO A 30 10.17 18.90 0.02
C PRO A 30 8.74 18.83 0.57
N GLY A 31 8.46 19.57 1.65
CA GLY A 31 7.13 19.60 2.28
C GLY A 31 6.83 18.43 3.22
N PHE A 32 7.79 17.51 3.44
CA PHE A 32 7.68 16.44 4.42
C PHE A 32 8.27 16.87 5.78
N TYR A 33 7.98 16.09 6.81
CA TYR A 33 8.52 16.16 8.16
C TYR A 33 9.14 14.81 8.52
N LEU A 34 10.10 14.78 9.44
CA LEU A 34 10.63 13.51 9.94
C LEU A 34 9.74 13.06 11.10
N SER A 35 9.17 11.87 10.95
CA SER A 35 8.50 11.14 12.02
C SER A 35 9.53 10.78 13.10
N PRO A 36 9.17 10.83 14.40
CA PRO A 36 10.02 10.31 15.46
C PRO A 36 10.16 8.79 15.42
N TYR A 37 9.33 8.10 14.63
CA TYR A 37 9.39 6.66 14.40
C TYR A 37 10.13 6.38 13.09
N GLU A 38 11.25 5.65 13.18
CA GLU A 38 12.10 5.25 12.05
C GLU A 38 12.63 6.40 11.16
N ASN A 39 12.53 7.65 11.60
CA ASN A 39 12.83 8.85 10.80
C ASN A 39 12.10 8.89 9.45
N GLU A 40 10.94 8.23 9.35
CA GLU A 40 10.14 8.22 8.14
C GLU A 40 9.74 9.63 7.73
N GLN A 41 9.64 9.84 6.42
CA GLN A 41 9.28 11.15 5.88
C GLN A 41 7.77 11.19 5.72
N VAL A 42 7.10 12.08 6.45
CA VAL A 42 5.64 12.16 6.51
C VAL A 42 5.09 13.54 6.17
N THR A 43 3.91 13.60 5.56
CA THR A 43 3.12 14.83 5.45
C THR A 43 1.64 14.52 5.58
N THR A 44 0.84 15.49 6.01
CA THR A 44 -0.61 15.32 6.21
C THR A 44 -1.33 16.60 5.84
N PHE A 45 -2.41 16.47 5.06
CA PHE A 45 -3.23 17.58 4.60
C PHE A 45 -4.60 17.09 4.14
N SER A 46 -5.52 18.02 3.90
CA SER A 46 -6.82 17.71 3.29
C SER A 46 -6.81 18.00 1.80
N PHE A 47 -7.45 17.13 1.03
CA PHE A 47 -7.80 17.35 -0.37
C PHE A 47 -9.30 17.61 -0.46
N GLY A 48 -9.67 18.76 -1.02
CA GLY A 48 -11.05 19.23 -0.93
C GLY A 48 -11.47 19.46 0.52
N SER A 49 -12.76 19.29 0.81
CA SER A 49 -13.34 19.54 2.14
C SER A 49 -13.28 18.34 3.08
N ASP A 50 -13.14 17.12 2.56
CA ASP A 50 -13.52 15.93 3.33
C ASP A 50 -12.69 14.67 3.05
N ILE A 51 -11.58 14.77 2.31
CA ILE A 51 -10.58 13.70 2.19
C ILE A 51 -9.31 14.13 2.93
N ARG A 52 -9.00 13.46 4.04
CA ARG A 52 -7.74 13.61 4.77
C ARG A 52 -6.71 12.64 4.21
N ILE A 53 -5.51 13.15 3.96
CA ILE A 53 -4.40 12.42 3.35
C ILE A 53 -3.23 12.41 4.31
N HIS A 54 -2.63 11.24 4.51
CA HIS A 54 -1.31 11.09 5.12
C HIS A 54 -0.40 10.35 4.15
N ILE A 55 0.76 10.93 3.85
CA ILE A 55 1.76 10.32 2.98
C ILE A 55 2.94 9.90 3.84
N ASN A 56 3.32 8.62 3.76
CA ASN A 56 4.45 8.03 4.46
C ASN A 56 5.47 7.51 3.44
N ALA A 57 6.67 8.09 3.45
CA ALA A 57 7.83 7.67 2.68
C ALA A 57 8.93 7.16 3.62
N ALA A 58 9.85 6.36 3.09
CA ALA A 58 11.00 5.85 3.85
C ALA A 58 11.88 6.99 4.40
N CYS A 59 12.69 6.72 5.40
CA CYS A 59 13.61 7.72 5.95
C CYS A 59 14.62 8.22 4.88
N PRO A 60 15.21 9.41 5.04
CA PRO A 60 16.11 9.98 4.02
C PRO A 60 17.27 9.07 3.63
N ASP A 61 17.78 8.26 4.57
CA ASP A 61 18.90 7.34 4.33
C ASP A 61 18.53 6.11 3.50
N SER A 62 17.24 5.74 3.45
CA SER A 62 16.73 4.59 2.70
C SER A 62 15.92 4.96 1.45
N PHE A 63 15.63 6.26 1.26
CA PHE A 63 14.90 6.76 0.11
C PHE A 63 15.85 7.20 -1.00
N ASP A 64 15.78 6.55 -2.16
CA ASP A 64 16.66 6.83 -3.30
C ASP A 64 15.91 7.65 -4.37
N THR A 65 16.21 8.95 -4.45
CA THR A 65 15.57 9.85 -5.43
C THR A 65 15.86 9.50 -6.89
N GLY A 66 16.83 8.62 -7.16
CA GLY A 66 17.11 8.09 -8.50
C GLY A 66 16.22 6.91 -8.90
N LYS A 67 15.45 6.33 -7.98
CA LYS A 67 14.55 5.20 -8.24
C LYS A 67 13.10 5.64 -8.49
N PRO A 68 12.33 4.84 -9.25
CA PRO A 68 10.89 5.04 -9.37
C PRO A 68 10.19 5.08 -8.00
N VAL A 69 9.02 5.71 -7.93
CA VAL A 69 8.15 5.69 -6.74
C VAL A 69 6.90 4.88 -7.01
N GLY A 70 6.70 3.81 -6.23
CA GLY A 70 5.42 3.11 -6.16
C GLY A 70 4.52 3.81 -5.16
N LEU A 71 3.53 4.55 -5.66
CA LEU A 71 2.50 5.22 -4.86
C LEU A 71 1.38 4.23 -4.52
N VAL A 72 1.42 3.72 -3.29
CA VAL A 72 0.37 2.84 -2.76
C VAL A 72 -0.76 3.70 -2.22
N LEU A 73 -1.82 3.85 -3.02
CA LEU A 73 -3.04 4.52 -2.60
C LEU A 73 -3.85 3.53 -1.76
N TYR A 74 -3.74 3.65 -0.44
CA TYR A 74 -4.40 2.79 0.53
C TYR A 74 -5.65 3.49 1.08
N ALA A 75 -6.80 3.14 0.52
CA ALA A 75 -8.09 3.61 1.00
C ALA A 75 -8.51 2.86 2.27
N LEU A 76 -8.83 3.62 3.33
CA LEU A 76 -9.07 3.07 4.66
C LEU A 76 -10.35 2.20 4.75
N PRO A 77 -10.38 1.23 5.68
CA PRO A 77 -11.59 0.49 6.00
C PRO A 77 -12.64 1.36 6.70
N ASN A 78 -13.90 0.89 6.66
CA ASN A 78 -15.00 1.61 7.30
C ASN A 78 -14.78 1.72 8.81
N GLY A 79 -14.94 2.92 9.36
CA GLY A 79 -14.83 3.20 10.79
C GLY A 79 -13.44 3.57 11.27
N ASN A 80 -12.38 3.34 10.49
CA ASN A 80 -11.00 3.61 10.92
C ASN A 80 -10.54 5.02 10.58
N THR A 81 -9.69 5.58 11.43
CA THR A 81 -8.83 6.73 11.11
C THR A 81 -7.51 6.30 10.47
N ILE A 82 -6.76 7.25 9.92
CA ILE A 82 -5.37 7.06 9.46
C ILE A 82 -4.53 6.46 10.59
N GLU A 83 -4.61 7.04 11.79
CA GLU A 83 -3.83 6.64 12.95
C GLU A 83 -4.09 5.17 13.33
N GLN A 84 -5.37 4.78 13.39
CA GLN A 84 -5.78 3.39 13.67
C GLN A 84 -5.29 2.42 12.59
N THR A 85 -5.31 2.85 11.32
CA THR A 85 -4.90 1.99 10.21
C THR A 85 -3.38 1.84 10.09
N MET A 86 -2.62 2.90 10.41
CA MET A 86 -1.17 2.82 10.53
C MET A 86 -0.78 1.81 11.62
N GLY A 87 -1.52 1.83 12.73
CA GLY A 87 -1.35 0.93 13.87
C GLY A 87 -0.24 1.38 14.82
N LYS A 88 -0.32 0.89 16.05
CA LYS A 88 0.71 1.09 17.08
C LYS A 88 0.74 -0.08 18.07
N GLN A 89 1.74 -0.11 18.94
CA GLN A 89 1.74 -1.02 20.08
C GLN A 89 0.56 -0.67 21.02
N MET A 90 -0.17 -1.71 21.43
CA MET A 90 -1.34 -1.55 22.28
C MET A 90 -0.95 -1.32 23.73
N GLU A 91 -1.56 -0.31 24.33
CA GLU A 91 -1.55 -0.06 25.77
C GLU A 91 -2.94 -0.28 26.39
N ALA A 92 -3.01 -0.39 27.71
CA ALA A 92 -4.26 -0.58 28.41
C ALA A 92 -5.20 0.62 28.23
N GLY A 93 -6.38 0.38 27.65
CA GLY A 93 -7.39 1.41 27.40
C GLY A 93 -7.40 1.96 25.97
N ASP A 94 -6.46 1.54 25.12
CA ASP A 94 -6.47 1.90 23.72
C ASP A 94 -7.67 1.31 22.96
N ASP A 95 -8.06 2.02 21.90
CA ASP A 95 -9.03 1.52 20.93
C ASP A 95 -8.44 0.31 20.18
N TRP A 96 -9.18 -0.79 20.16
CA TRP A 96 -8.76 -2.03 19.50
C TRP A 96 -8.44 -1.86 18.01
N HIS A 97 -8.98 -0.84 17.32
CA HIS A 97 -8.68 -0.60 15.91
C HIS A 97 -7.19 -0.35 15.63
N TYR A 98 -6.40 0.04 16.63
CA TYR A 98 -4.95 0.19 16.47
C TYR A 98 -4.23 -1.14 16.20
N ASP A 99 -4.83 -2.29 16.51
CA ASP A 99 -4.16 -3.59 16.41
C ASP A 99 -4.59 -4.45 15.21
N ILE A 100 -5.43 -3.94 14.30
CA ILE A 100 -6.10 -4.80 13.29
C ILE A 100 -5.62 -4.61 11.85
N GLN A 101 -4.80 -3.59 11.57
CA GLN A 101 -4.32 -3.29 10.21
C GLN A 101 -2.79 -3.26 10.14
N HIS A 102 -2.15 -2.44 10.98
CA HIS A 102 -0.69 -2.29 11.03
C HIS A 102 -0.04 -2.00 9.67
N ILE A 103 -0.68 -1.20 8.82
CA ILE A 103 -0.16 -0.94 7.46
C ILE A 103 1.18 -0.21 7.52
N GLY A 104 1.44 0.61 8.55
CA GLY A 104 2.76 1.23 8.76
C GLY A 104 3.86 0.17 8.92
N ALA A 105 3.68 -0.78 9.85
CA ALA A 105 4.62 -1.86 10.11
C ALA A 105 4.77 -2.81 8.90
N GLN A 106 3.66 -3.18 8.26
CA GLN A 106 3.70 -3.99 7.03
C GLN A 106 4.45 -3.28 5.89
N THR A 107 4.36 -1.95 5.80
CA THR A 107 5.10 -1.16 4.81
C THR A 107 6.60 -1.16 5.08
N ARG A 108 7.03 -1.03 6.34
CA ARG A 108 8.44 -1.12 6.73
C ARG A 108 9.02 -2.49 6.37
N PHE A 109 8.28 -3.57 6.66
CA PHE A 109 8.64 -4.92 6.23
C PHE A 109 8.84 -5.03 4.70
N LEU A 110 7.96 -4.41 3.92
CA LEU A 110 8.04 -4.41 2.45
C LEU A 110 9.25 -3.62 1.93
N ARG A 111 9.59 -2.48 2.55
CA ARG A 111 10.77 -1.67 2.19
C ARG A 111 12.09 -2.42 2.35
N HIS A 112 12.16 -3.38 3.27
CA HIS A 112 13.33 -4.27 3.41
C HIS A 112 13.48 -5.30 2.28
N ARG A 113 12.45 -5.53 1.47
CA ARG A 113 12.40 -6.60 0.46
C ARG A 113 12.27 -6.10 -0.97
N ILE A 114 11.62 -4.95 -1.16
CA ILE A 114 11.45 -4.33 -2.46
C ILE A 114 12.55 -3.27 -2.62
N SER A 115 13.53 -3.57 -3.46
CA SER A 115 14.67 -2.69 -3.75
C SER A 115 14.57 -1.92 -5.07
N ASP A 116 13.67 -2.33 -5.96
CA ASP A 116 13.61 -1.84 -7.34
C ASP A 116 13.01 -0.43 -7.46
N TYR A 117 12.23 -0.02 -6.45
CA TYR A 117 11.57 1.27 -6.38
C TYR A 117 11.33 1.68 -4.93
N ASN A 118 11.07 2.96 -4.69
CA ASN A 118 10.68 3.48 -3.37
C ASN A 118 9.20 3.20 -3.11
N ILE A 119 8.86 2.64 -1.95
CA ILE A 119 7.46 2.49 -1.51
C ILE A 119 7.03 3.73 -0.73
N VAL A 120 6.05 4.44 -1.27
CA VAL A 120 5.36 5.54 -0.62
C VAL A 120 3.90 5.17 -0.43
N VAL A 121 3.44 5.13 0.81
CA VAL A 121 2.04 4.81 1.13
C VAL A 121 1.28 6.09 1.36
N VAL A 122 0.15 6.22 0.67
CA VAL A 122 -0.80 7.32 0.81
C VAL A 122 -2.06 6.76 1.46
N TYR A 123 -2.29 7.13 2.72
CA TYR A 123 -3.50 6.79 3.45
C TYR A 123 -4.61 7.77 3.10
N LEU A 124 -5.76 7.26 2.70
CA LEU A 124 -6.89 8.05 2.22
C LEU A 124 -8.12 7.83 3.13
N GLU A 125 -8.39 8.82 3.98
CA GLU A 125 -9.49 8.84 4.95
C GLU A 125 -10.56 9.83 4.51
N THR A 126 -11.82 9.40 4.43
CA THR A 126 -12.95 10.32 4.23
C THR A 126 -13.51 10.79 5.57
N SER A 127 -14.13 11.97 5.61
CA SER A 127 -14.73 12.50 6.84
C SER A 127 -15.79 11.57 7.47
N GLN A 128 -16.51 10.81 6.63
CA GLN A 128 -17.49 9.80 7.00
C GLN A 128 -16.85 8.50 7.50
N LYS A 129 -15.52 8.35 7.38
CA LYS A 129 -14.76 7.11 7.60
C LYS A 129 -15.38 5.93 6.84
N SER A 130 -15.84 6.19 5.61
CA SER A 130 -16.51 5.22 4.76
C SER A 130 -16.52 5.71 3.32
N TRP A 131 -15.74 5.05 2.45
CA TRP A 131 -15.73 5.34 1.01
C TRP A 131 -17.07 5.06 0.32
N PRO A 132 -17.84 4.01 0.68
CA PRO A 132 -19.21 3.85 0.19
C PRO A 132 -20.14 5.00 0.58
N ALA A 133 -20.09 5.45 1.84
CA ALA A 133 -20.90 6.60 2.27
C ALA A 133 -20.47 7.88 1.56
N TRP A 134 -19.16 8.11 1.47
CA TRP A 134 -18.59 9.24 0.74
C TRP A 134 -19.04 9.27 -0.73
N LYS A 135 -18.99 8.14 -1.46
CA LYS A 135 -19.49 8.07 -2.84
C LYS A 135 -20.97 8.48 -2.94
N ASN A 136 -21.82 8.05 -2.00
CA ASN A 136 -23.25 8.37 -2.04
C ASN A 136 -23.52 9.87 -1.88
N GLU A 137 -22.66 10.59 -1.17
CA GLU A 137 -22.75 12.04 -0.95
C GLU A 137 -22.08 12.86 -2.06
N HIS A 138 -21.29 12.22 -2.93
CA HIS A 138 -20.51 12.88 -3.99
C HIS A 138 -20.90 12.36 -5.38
N PRO A 139 -21.92 12.95 -6.04
CA PRO A 139 -22.31 12.55 -7.39
C PRO A 139 -21.16 12.61 -8.41
N ASN A 140 -20.20 13.52 -8.22
CA ASN A 140 -18.98 13.66 -9.02
C ASN A 140 -17.76 12.89 -8.45
N HIS A 141 -17.98 11.86 -7.61
CA HIS A 141 -16.95 11.04 -6.98
C HIS A 141 -15.82 10.59 -7.94
N ALA A 142 -16.20 10.17 -9.15
CA ALA A 142 -15.27 9.67 -10.15
C ALA A 142 -14.26 10.73 -10.59
N GLU A 143 -14.71 11.96 -10.85
CA GLU A 143 -13.86 13.09 -11.22
C GLU A 143 -12.94 13.47 -10.05
N ILE A 144 -13.47 13.55 -8.82
CA ILE A 144 -12.70 13.91 -7.63
C ILE A 144 -11.56 12.90 -7.39
N ILE A 145 -11.85 11.59 -7.46
CA ILE A 145 -10.85 10.54 -7.22
C ILE A 145 -9.77 10.50 -8.30
N ASN A 146 -10.14 10.74 -9.57
CA ASN A 146 -9.16 10.82 -10.65
C ASN A 146 -8.28 12.06 -10.52
N ASN A 147 -8.86 13.23 -10.23
CA ASN A 147 -8.09 14.46 -9.96
C ASN A 147 -7.15 14.30 -8.76
N LEU A 148 -7.61 13.64 -7.69
CA LEU A 148 -6.78 13.32 -6.53
C LEU A 148 -5.62 12.40 -6.91
N THR A 149 -5.89 11.34 -7.67
CA THR A 149 -4.87 10.37 -8.11
C THR A 149 -3.81 11.06 -8.97
N ASP A 150 -4.22 11.88 -9.93
CA ASP A 150 -3.31 12.65 -10.78
C ASP A 150 -2.51 13.69 -10.00
N TYR A 151 -3.15 14.39 -9.05
CA TYR A 151 -2.48 15.32 -8.16
C TYR A 151 -1.38 14.62 -7.34
N LEU A 152 -1.69 13.51 -6.68
CA LEU A 152 -0.73 12.74 -5.88
C LEU A 152 0.43 12.24 -6.74
N LYS A 153 0.14 11.72 -7.94
CA LYS A 153 1.17 11.30 -8.91
C LYS A 153 2.08 12.47 -9.30
N SER A 154 1.51 13.64 -9.56
CA SER A 154 2.27 14.82 -9.96
C SER A 154 3.21 15.35 -8.86
N CYS A 155 2.97 15.02 -7.59
CA CYS A 155 3.86 15.38 -6.47
C CYS A 155 5.18 14.59 -6.48
N PHE A 156 5.27 13.50 -7.26
CA PHE A 156 6.44 12.64 -7.36
C PHE A 156 6.94 12.48 -8.80
N LYS A 157 6.53 13.38 -9.71
CA LYS A 157 6.72 13.24 -11.16
C LYS A 157 8.19 13.03 -11.57
N SER A 158 9.11 13.73 -10.92
CA SER A 158 10.55 13.63 -11.15
C SER A 158 11.13 12.24 -10.85
N MET A 159 10.42 11.43 -10.05
CA MET A 159 10.81 10.09 -9.63
C MET A 159 9.98 9.00 -10.32
N ASN A 160 9.55 9.23 -11.57
CA ASN A 160 8.85 8.27 -12.43
C ASN A 160 7.78 7.44 -11.67
N PRO A 161 6.73 8.08 -11.14
CA PRO A 161 5.81 7.44 -10.22
C PRO A 161 4.88 6.48 -10.96
N PHE A 162 4.49 5.40 -10.28
CA PHE A 162 3.43 4.50 -10.71
C PHE A 162 2.46 4.23 -9.55
N ILE A 163 1.24 3.79 -9.87
CA ILE A 163 0.15 3.63 -8.91
C ILE A 163 -0.03 2.16 -8.53
N VAL A 164 -0.24 1.94 -7.24
CA VAL A 164 -0.83 0.73 -6.68
C VAL A 164 -2.16 1.10 -6.03
N LEU A 165 -3.27 0.56 -6.56
CA LEU A 165 -4.61 0.78 -6.02
C LEU A 165 -4.94 -0.31 -5.00
N THR A 166 -5.20 0.08 -3.76
CA THR A 166 -5.59 -0.88 -2.73
C THR A 166 -6.40 -0.26 -1.59
N GLY A 167 -6.92 -1.12 -0.73
CA GLY A 167 -7.67 -0.76 0.45
C GLY A 167 -8.34 -1.98 1.06
N HIS A 168 -8.68 -1.87 2.34
CA HIS A 168 -9.40 -2.91 3.08
C HIS A 168 -10.87 -2.54 3.23
N SER A 169 -11.76 -3.54 3.24
CA SER A 169 -13.19 -3.34 3.53
C SER A 169 -13.82 -2.23 2.65
N GLY A 170 -14.48 -1.26 3.29
CA GLY A 170 -14.83 0.09 2.79
C GLY A 170 -13.96 0.62 1.65
N GLY A 171 -12.65 0.58 1.85
CA GLY A 171 -11.64 1.19 1.00
C GLY A 171 -11.65 0.72 -0.45
N GLY A 172 -12.08 -0.51 -0.73
CA GLY A 172 -12.15 -1.01 -2.11
C GLY A 172 -13.11 -0.21 -3.00
N ARG A 173 -14.05 0.54 -2.40
CA ARG A 173 -14.88 1.49 -3.15
C ARG A 173 -14.05 2.60 -3.81
N PHE A 174 -12.95 3.06 -3.21
CA PHE A 174 -12.06 4.04 -3.85
C PHE A 174 -11.56 3.53 -5.21
N THR A 175 -11.10 2.29 -5.27
CA THR A 175 -10.61 1.64 -6.49
C THR A 175 -11.69 1.55 -7.58
N PHE A 176 -12.93 1.20 -7.22
CA PHE A 176 -14.03 1.19 -8.19
C PHE A 176 -14.44 2.60 -8.63
N SER A 177 -14.45 3.58 -7.72
CA SER A 177 -14.73 4.97 -8.08
C SER A 177 -13.64 5.60 -8.96
N PHE A 178 -12.38 5.15 -8.84
CA PHE A 178 -11.33 5.48 -9.80
C PHE A 178 -11.69 4.96 -11.21
N MET A 179 -12.07 3.68 -11.30
CA MET A 179 -12.50 3.04 -12.56
C MET A 179 -13.76 3.67 -13.16
N ASP A 180 -14.67 4.20 -12.33
CA ASP A 180 -15.86 4.93 -12.79
C ASP A 180 -15.50 6.17 -13.62
N GLY A 181 -14.31 6.77 -13.40
CA GLY A 181 -13.89 8.01 -14.06
C GLY A 181 -12.91 7.82 -15.22
N VAL A 182 -12.53 6.59 -15.55
CA VAL A 182 -11.64 6.29 -16.67
C VAL A 182 -12.30 5.37 -17.68
N SER A 183 -12.02 5.58 -18.96
CA SER A 183 -12.47 4.67 -20.03
C SER A 183 -11.63 3.39 -20.09
N ALA A 184 -10.37 3.45 -19.66
CA ALA A 184 -9.47 2.32 -19.50
C ALA A 184 -8.51 2.62 -18.34
N ILE A 185 -8.14 1.58 -17.58
CA ILE A 185 -7.17 1.73 -16.47
C ILE A 185 -5.81 2.15 -17.07
N PRO A 186 -5.25 3.29 -16.65
CA PRO A 186 -3.96 3.78 -17.13
C PRO A 186 -2.81 2.78 -16.94
N GLY A 187 -1.86 2.76 -17.87
CA GLY A 187 -0.71 1.82 -17.84
C GLY A 187 0.33 2.11 -16.75
N ASP A 188 0.24 3.26 -16.08
CA ASP A 188 1.02 3.57 -14.87
C ASP A 188 0.38 3.02 -13.60
N VAL A 189 -0.84 2.47 -13.66
CA VAL A 189 -1.37 1.58 -12.61
C VAL A 189 -0.73 0.20 -12.80
N LYS A 190 0.09 -0.23 -11.86
CA LYS A 190 0.85 -1.50 -11.95
C LYS A 190 0.27 -2.62 -11.10
N ARG A 191 -0.44 -2.29 -10.03
CA ARG A 191 -1.06 -3.29 -9.16
C ARG A 191 -2.42 -2.83 -8.67
N ILE A 192 -3.38 -3.76 -8.66
CA ILE A 192 -4.69 -3.61 -8.03
C ILE A 192 -4.82 -4.74 -7.02
N LEU A 193 -4.98 -4.37 -5.75
CA LEU A 193 -5.14 -5.31 -4.64
C LEU A 193 -6.44 -5.03 -3.91
N PHE A 194 -7.37 -5.97 -3.97
CA PHE A 194 -8.55 -5.99 -3.10
C PHE A 194 -8.27 -6.87 -1.88
N LEU A 195 -8.06 -6.24 -0.73
CA LEU A 195 -7.96 -6.92 0.55
C LEU A 195 -9.33 -6.94 1.22
N ASP A 196 -10.09 -8.00 0.98
CA ASP A 196 -11.44 -8.18 1.49
C ASP A 196 -12.35 -6.96 1.25
N SER A 197 -12.26 -6.42 0.04
CA SER A 197 -12.77 -5.08 -0.29
C SER A 197 -13.46 -4.99 -1.66
N ASN A 198 -13.61 -6.10 -2.39
CA ASN A 198 -14.20 -6.11 -3.73
C ASN A 198 -15.73 -6.27 -3.76
N TYR A 199 -16.44 -6.09 -2.66
CA TYR A 199 -17.90 -6.32 -2.61
C TYR A 199 -18.70 -5.38 -3.54
N GLY A 200 -18.08 -4.29 -4.01
CA GLY A 200 -18.62 -3.38 -5.03
C GLY A 200 -18.45 -3.86 -6.49
N TYR A 201 -17.91 -5.06 -6.73
CA TYR A 201 -17.62 -5.55 -8.08
C TYR A 201 -18.88 -5.74 -8.96
N GLU A 202 -18.75 -5.32 -10.21
CA GLU A 202 -19.70 -5.44 -11.32
C GLU A 202 -18.92 -5.79 -12.60
N HIS A 203 -19.59 -6.41 -13.59
CA HIS A 203 -18.91 -6.91 -14.80
C HIS A 203 -18.19 -5.82 -15.60
N MET A 204 -18.71 -4.58 -15.61
CA MET A 204 -18.04 -3.44 -16.27
C MET A 204 -16.62 -3.19 -15.75
N TYR A 205 -16.38 -3.42 -14.45
CA TYR A 205 -15.03 -3.32 -13.89
C TYR A 205 -14.16 -4.52 -14.31
N GLY A 206 -14.79 -5.69 -14.49
CA GLY A 206 -14.15 -6.87 -15.05
C GLY A 206 -13.58 -6.61 -16.44
N ASP A 207 -14.38 -6.01 -17.34
CA ASP A 207 -13.94 -5.65 -18.69
C ASP A 207 -12.69 -4.75 -18.67
N GLN A 208 -12.70 -3.69 -17.85
CA GLN A 208 -11.55 -2.79 -17.71
C GLN A 208 -10.31 -3.52 -17.17
N MET A 209 -10.47 -4.36 -16.14
CA MET A 209 -9.35 -5.12 -15.55
C MET A 209 -8.77 -6.14 -16.52
N ILE A 210 -9.61 -6.81 -17.31
CA ILE A 210 -9.19 -7.76 -18.34
C ILE A 210 -8.38 -7.04 -19.41
N GLN A 211 -8.89 -5.91 -19.92
CA GLN A 211 -8.17 -5.10 -20.91
C GLN A 211 -6.80 -4.66 -20.36
N TRP A 212 -6.79 -4.18 -19.11
CA TRP A 212 -5.59 -3.77 -18.41
C TRP A 212 -4.58 -4.92 -18.24
N LEU A 213 -5.01 -6.09 -17.77
CA LEU A 213 -4.13 -7.27 -17.59
C LEU A 213 -3.50 -7.77 -18.90
N ASN A 214 -4.20 -7.62 -20.02
CA ASN A 214 -3.70 -7.97 -21.36
C ASN A 214 -2.77 -6.91 -21.95
N ALA A 215 -2.84 -5.65 -21.49
CA ALA A 215 -2.06 -4.55 -22.02
C ALA A 215 -0.58 -4.63 -21.66
N ALA A 216 -0.23 -5.21 -20.49
CA ALA A 216 1.16 -5.37 -20.08
C ALA A 216 1.38 -6.56 -19.14
N SER A 217 2.57 -7.15 -19.21
CA SER A 217 2.99 -8.27 -18.35
C SER A 217 3.41 -7.84 -16.94
N ASP A 218 3.51 -6.54 -16.66
CA ASP A 218 3.83 -5.98 -15.34
C ASP A 218 2.59 -5.46 -14.60
N HIS A 219 1.39 -5.84 -15.05
CA HIS A 219 0.12 -5.57 -14.38
C HIS A 219 -0.29 -6.76 -13.50
N TYR A 220 -0.63 -6.49 -12.23
CA TYR A 220 -0.95 -7.49 -11.20
C TYR A 220 -2.30 -7.24 -10.55
N LEU A 221 -3.20 -8.24 -10.59
CA LEU A 221 -4.50 -8.22 -9.91
C LEU A 221 -4.54 -9.30 -8.83
N THR A 222 -4.72 -8.88 -7.58
CA THR A 222 -4.88 -9.79 -6.45
C THR A 222 -6.18 -9.50 -5.69
N VAL A 223 -6.97 -10.55 -5.46
CA VAL A 223 -8.20 -10.49 -4.67
C VAL A 223 -8.06 -11.47 -3.51
N ILE A 224 -8.11 -10.95 -2.29
CA ILE A 224 -8.08 -11.72 -1.06
C ILE A 224 -9.45 -11.55 -0.39
N ALA A 225 -10.09 -12.66 -0.02
CA ALA A 225 -11.37 -12.62 0.69
C ALA A 225 -11.51 -13.84 1.61
N TYR A 226 -12.32 -13.73 2.65
CA TYR A 226 -12.74 -14.88 3.44
C TYR A 226 -14.19 -15.22 3.14
N ASN A 227 -14.64 -16.42 3.55
CA ASN A 227 -16.02 -16.82 3.42
C ASN A 227 -16.89 -16.09 4.46
N ASP A 228 -17.18 -14.82 4.17
CA ASP A 228 -18.07 -13.96 4.95
C ASP A 228 -19.54 -14.36 4.82
N SER A 229 -19.91 -15.11 3.77
CA SER A 229 -21.30 -15.57 3.54
C SER A 229 -21.85 -16.51 4.60
N VAL A 230 -20.98 -17.11 5.42
CA VAL A 230 -21.34 -18.00 6.52
C VAL A 230 -20.96 -17.44 7.89
N ALA A 231 -20.35 -16.24 7.94
CA ALA A 231 -19.89 -15.63 9.18
C ALA A 231 -21.07 -15.15 10.03
N LEU A 232 -21.01 -15.44 11.33
CA LEU A 232 -22.08 -15.12 12.28
C LEU A 232 -21.60 -14.17 13.37
N TYR A 233 -22.46 -13.24 13.76
CA TYR A 233 -22.33 -12.43 14.98
C TYR A 233 -23.52 -12.74 15.89
N ASN A 234 -23.26 -13.27 17.08
CA ASN A 234 -24.31 -13.72 18.01
C ASN A 234 -25.34 -14.69 17.37
N GLY A 235 -24.86 -15.57 16.49
CA GLY A 235 -25.70 -16.54 15.77
C GLY A 235 -26.39 -16.01 14.51
N GLU A 236 -26.31 -14.70 14.26
CA GLU A 236 -26.95 -14.07 13.11
C GLU A 236 -25.94 -13.74 11.98
N PRO A 237 -26.31 -13.93 10.70
CA PRO A 237 -25.44 -13.56 9.58
C PRO A 237 -25.08 -12.07 9.58
N ILE A 238 -23.78 -11.76 9.42
CA ILE A 238 -23.32 -10.36 9.35
C ILE A 238 -23.48 -9.72 7.96
N VAL A 239 -23.54 -10.55 6.92
CA VAL A 239 -23.73 -10.14 5.53
C VAL A 239 -24.66 -11.11 4.84
N SER A 240 -25.41 -10.63 3.85
CA SER A 240 -26.20 -11.54 3.04
C SER A 240 -25.29 -12.36 2.11
N PRO A 241 -25.65 -13.62 1.78
CA PRO A 241 -24.77 -14.51 1.01
C PRO A 241 -24.35 -13.99 -0.37
N ALA A 242 -25.11 -13.05 -0.95
CA ALA A 242 -24.85 -12.47 -2.28
C ALA A 242 -24.25 -11.05 -2.25
N ARG A 243 -23.95 -10.50 -1.05
CA ARG A 243 -23.43 -9.14 -0.89
C ARG A 243 -21.99 -9.09 -0.40
N GLY A 244 -21.50 -10.17 0.19
CA GLY A 244 -20.14 -10.28 0.71
C GLY A 244 -19.04 -10.36 -0.35
N THR A 245 -17.80 -10.20 0.11
CA THR A 245 -16.58 -10.32 -0.69
C THR A 245 -16.37 -11.74 -1.18
N TRP A 246 -16.80 -12.77 -0.42
CA TRP A 246 -16.73 -14.16 -0.86
C TRP A 246 -17.48 -14.38 -2.17
N TYR A 247 -18.74 -13.93 -2.21
CA TYR A 247 -19.58 -14.06 -3.39
C TYR A 247 -19.04 -13.22 -4.54
N ARG A 248 -18.72 -11.94 -4.29
CA ARG A 248 -18.26 -11.02 -5.33
C ARG A 248 -16.92 -11.44 -5.94
N SER A 249 -16.02 -11.99 -5.13
CA SER A 249 -14.77 -12.59 -5.60
C SER A 249 -15.00 -13.78 -6.52
N ARG A 250 -15.97 -14.65 -6.21
CA ARG A 250 -16.32 -15.78 -7.08
C ARG A 250 -17.00 -15.34 -8.37
N ILE A 251 -17.86 -14.33 -8.33
CA ILE A 251 -18.46 -13.76 -9.54
C ILE A 251 -17.37 -13.16 -10.43
N MET A 252 -16.48 -12.35 -9.86
CA MET A 252 -15.35 -11.75 -10.56
C MET A 252 -14.41 -12.82 -11.15
N GLN A 253 -14.05 -13.83 -10.38
CA GLN A 253 -13.19 -14.93 -10.85
C GLN A 253 -13.85 -15.68 -12.01
N ARG A 254 -15.12 -16.06 -11.88
CA ARG A 254 -15.87 -16.76 -12.94
C ARG A 254 -15.97 -15.94 -14.21
N TYR A 255 -16.28 -14.65 -14.08
CA TYR A 255 -16.32 -13.74 -15.23
C TYR A 255 -15.00 -13.74 -16.01
N MET A 256 -13.87 -13.79 -15.30
CA MET A 256 -12.54 -13.83 -15.91
C MET A 256 -12.17 -15.20 -16.50
N THR A 257 -12.88 -16.29 -16.18
CA THR A 257 -12.60 -17.62 -16.75
C THR A 257 -12.91 -17.73 -18.23
N ASP A 258 -13.77 -16.85 -18.75
CA ASP A 258 -14.10 -16.81 -20.18
C ASP A 258 -12.90 -16.41 -21.05
N LEU A 259 -11.89 -15.75 -20.46
CA LEU A 259 -10.72 -15.24 -21.17
C LEU A 259 -9.39 -15.76 -20.64
N PHE A 260 -9.30 -16.09 -19.36
CA PHE A 260 -8.07 -16.58 -18.75
C PHE A 260 -8.22 -18.02 -18.25
N SER A 261 -7.24 -18.86 -18.58
CA SER A 261 -7.15 -20.21 -18.03
C SER A 261 -6.58 -20.17 -16.62
N PHE A 262 -7.41 -20.52 -15.63
CA PHE A 262 -7.00 -20.59 -14.24
C PHE A 262 -6.52 -21.98 -13.84
N THR A 263 -5.41 -22.03 -13.11
CA THR A 263 -5.06 -23.17 -12.25
C THR A 263 -5.71 -22.96 -10.88
N THR A 264 -6.38 -23.99 -10.37
CA THR A 264 -7.00 -23.96 -9.04
C THR A 264 -6.30 -24.95 -8.11
N SER A 265 -5.96 -24.50 -6.91
CA SER A 265 -5.51 -25.35 -5.81
C SER A 265 -6.37 -25.10 -4.59
N GLU A 266 -6.72 -26.16 -3.86
CA GLU A 266 -7.57 -26.09 -2.68
C GLU A 266 -6.98 -26.96 -1.58
N ASP A 267 -6.87 -26.41 -0.37
CA ASP A 267 -6.49 -27.11 0.85
C ASP A 267 -7.59 -26.96 1.92
N GLU A 268 -7.33 -27.32 3.17
CA GLU A 268 -8.31 -27.22 4.25
C GLU A 268 -8.75 -25.78 4.54
N ASP A 269 -7.88 -24.81 4.31
CA ASP A 269 -8.06 -23.41 4.70
C ASP A 269 -8.45 -22.49 3.54
N PHE A 270 -8.01 -22.79 2.33
CA PHE A 270 -8.05 -21.86 1.21
C PHE A 270 -8.43 -22.52 -0.11
N ILE A 271 -9.08 -21.72 -0.94
CA ILE A 271 -9.22 -21.97 -2.38
C ILE A 271 -8.41 -20.88 -3.08
N ARG A 272 -7.48 -21.28 -3.95
CA ARG A 272 -6.61 -20.36 -4.69
C ARG A 272 -6.79 -20.57 -6.18
N HIS A 273 -7.08 -19.50 -6.89
CA HIS A 273 -7.13 -19.46 -8.35
C HIS A 273 -5.99 -18.59 -8.87
N SER A 274 -5.26 -19.10 -9.86
CA SER A 274 -4.11 -18.43 -10.47
C SER A 274 -4.17 -18.46 -11.98
N ALA A 275 -3.94 -17.33 -12.63
CA ALA A 275 -3.77 -17.22 -14.07
C ALA A 275 -2.64 -16.24 -14.40
N LEU A 276 -2.26 -16.16 -15.68
CA LEU A 276 -1.24 -15.23 -16.20
C LEU A 276 0.08 -15.31 -15.41
N ASP A 277 0.59 -16.53 -15.24
CA ASP A 277 1.83 -16.81 -14.50
C ASP A 277 1.85 -16.24 -13.07
N GLY A 278 0.68 -16.20 -12.44
CA GLY A 278 0.53 -15.75 -11.06
C GLY A 278 0.27 -14.25 -10.89
N ARG A 279 0.13 -13.49 -11.98
CA ARG A 279 -0.23 -12.06 -11.94
C ARG A 279 -1.70 -11.81 -11.68
N LEU A 280 -2.57 -12.77 -11.99
CA LEU A 280 -3.99 -12.74 -11.67
C LEU A 280 -4.29 -13.80 -10.60
N ARG A 281 -4.65 -13.35 -9.39
CA ARG A 281 -4.78 -14.22 -8.20
C ARG A 281 -6.06 -13.95 -7.43
N PHE A 282 -6.77 -15.02 -7.10
CA PHE A 282 -7.85 -15.03 -6.12
C PHE A 282 -7.48 -15.97 -4.99
N ILE A 283 -7.50 -15.49 -3.75
CA ILE A 283 -7.14 -16.24 -2.55
C ILE A 283 -8.32 -16.15 -1.58
N LEU A 284 -9.04 -17.26 -1.44
CA LEU A 284 -10.32 -17.31 -0.76
C LEU A 284 -10.23 -18.18 0.50
N LYS A 285 -10.22 -17.57 1.69
CA LYS A 285 -10.20 -18.29 2.98
C LYS A 285 -11.56 -18.94 3.26
N LYS A 286 -11.57 -20.24 3.50
CA LYS A 286 -12.71 -20.99 4.03
C LYS A 286 -12.99 -20.60 5.49
N ASN A 287 -14.22 -20.82 5.93
CA ASN A 287 -14.67 -20.40 7.26
C ASN A 287 -15.61 -21.45 7.90
N PRO A 288 -15.14 -22.68 8.14
CA PRO A 288 -15.97 -23.73 8.73
C PRO A 288 -16.46 -23.39 10.15
N GLU A 289 -15.71 -22.55 10.87
CA GLU A 289 -16.06 -22.07 12.22
C GLU A 289 -17.06 -20.91 12.22
N GLN A 290 -17.46 -20.41 11.05
CA GLN A 290 -18.40 -19.28 10.92
C GLN A 290 -17.93 -18.00 11.63
N ALA A 291 -16.61 -17.82 11.75
CA ALA A 291 -15.99 -16.71 12.47
C ALA A 291 -15.97 -15.42 11.63
N ILE A 292 -15.82 -14.28 12.33
CA ILE A 292 -15.61 -12.97 11.69
C ILE A 292 -14.11 -12.80 11.46
N LEU A 293 -13.63 -13.09 10.24
CA LEU A 293 -12.21 -13.05 9.88
C LEU A 293 -11.80 -11.79 9.11
N HIS A 294 -12.70 -10.81 9.04
CA HIS A 294 -12.59 -9.65 8.16
C HIS A 294 -11.27 -8.88 8.29
N THR A 295 -10.82 -8.62 9.51
CA THR A 295 -9.57 -7.92 9.80
C THR A 295 -8.39 -8.86 10.00
N VAL A 296 -8.65 -10.11 10.39
CA VAL A 296 -7.65 -11.16 10.60
C VAL A 296 -6.82 -11.41 9.34
N GLN A 297 -7.42 -11.29 8.16
CA GLN A 297 -6.69 -11.40 6.89
C GLN A 297 -5.62 -10.32 6.73
N VAL A 298 -5.88 -9.09 7.19
CA VAL A 298 -4.90 -7.99 7.13
C VAL A 298 -3.79 -8.22 8.13
N GLU A 299 -4.18 -8.54 9.37
CA GLU A 299 -3.30 -8.82 10.49
C GLU A 299 -2.32 -9.95 10.17
N LYS A 300 -2.80 -11.03 9.54
CA LYS A 300 -1.96 -12.17 9.16
C LYS A 300 -1.31 -11.98 7.79
N ASN A 301 -0.60 -10.86 7.65
CA ASN A 301 0.27 -10.49 6.52
C ASN A 301 -0.48 -10.24 5.20
N GLY A 302 -1.78 -9.91 5.21
CA GLY A 302 -2.57 -9.78 3.98
C GLY A 302 -2.13 -8.65 3.05
N PHE A 303 -1.73 -7.50 3.60
CA PHE A 303 -1.22 -6.39 2.79
C PHE A 303 0.17 -6.72 2.23
N ILE A 304 1.08 -7.27 3.04
CA ILE A 304 2.38 -7.79 2.58
C ILE A 304 2.17 -8.81 1.44
N HIS A 305 1.30 -9.79 1.65
CA HIS A 305 1.06 -10.84 0.68
C HIS A 305 0.55 -10.25 -0.63
N GLY A 306 -0.51 -9.44 -0.58
CA GLY A 306 -1.09 -8.83 -1.76
C GLY A 306 -0.14 -7.91 -2.54
N MET A 307 0.83 -7.26 -1.86
CA MET A 307 1.87 -6.46 -2.51
C MET A 307 2.92 -7.30 -3.23
N LEU A 308 3.22 -8.50 -2.73
CA LEU A 308 4.27 -9.37 -3.25
C LEU A 308 3.75 -10.50 -4.14
N THR A 309 2.45 -10.80 -4.13
CA THR A 309 1.82 -11.81 -4.98
C THR A 309 2.16 -11.59 -6.45
N GLY A 310 2.61 -12.66 -7.12
CA GLY A 310 3.04 -12.67 -8.50
C GLY A 310 4.49 -12.20 -8.72
N THR A 311 5.23 -11.84 -7.66
CA THR A 311 6.63 -11.40 -7.75
C THR A 311 7.58 -12.44 -7.16
N ALA A 312 8.89 -12.28 -7.38
CA ALA A 312 9.90 -13.14 -6.76
C ALA A 312 9.93 -13.04 -5.22
N GLY A 313 9.35 -11.98 -4.64
CA GLY A 313 9.26 -11.79 -3.20
C GLY A 313 8.08 -12.53 -2.54
N GLU A 314 7.19 -13.15 -3.31
CA GLU A 314 6.04 -13.88 -2.77
C GLU A 314 6.51 -14.99 -1.79
N ASN A 315 5.97 -14.95 -0.56
CA ASN A 315 6.30 -15.84 0.56
C ASN A 315 7.79 -15.86 0.99
N GLN A 316 8.56 -14.82 0.68
CA GLN A 316 9.95 -14.70 1.13
C GLN A 316 10.04 -14.04 2.51
N GLY A 317 10.23 -14.86 3.54
CA GLY A 317 10.36 -14.41 4.94
C GLY A 317 9.04 -13.96 5.58
N TYR A 318 7.90 -14.41 5.05
CA TYR A 318 6.57 -14.34 5.66
C TYR A 318 5.70 -15.46 5.09
N GLU A 319 4.59 -15.77 5.78
CA GLU A 319 3.55 -16.67 5.29
C GLU A 319 2.19 -15.97 5.41
N TYR A 320 1.39 -15.98 4.34
CA TYR A 320 0.03 -15.45 4.42
C TYR A 320 -0.83 -16.33 5.33
N TYR A 321 -1.53 -15.69 6.27
CA TYR A 321 -2.26 -16.36 7.34
C TYR A 321 -1.40 -17.01 8.45
N GLY A 322 -0.06 -16.88 8.38
CA GLY A 322 0.89 -17.28 9.40
C GLY A 322 0.98 -16.30 10.58
N GLU A 323 2.10 -16.33 11.30
CA GLU A 323 2.45 -15.35 12.34
C GLU A 323 2.73 -13.97 11.74
N ARG A 324 2.50 -12.90 12.51
CA ARG A 324 2.75 -11.51 12.06
C ARG A 324 4.24 -11.34 11.74
N ALA A 325 4.58 -11.18 10.46
CA ALA A 325 5.97 -11.08 9.99
C ALA A 325 6.61 -9.70 10.26
N TYR A 326 5.79 -8.74 10.68
CA TYR A 326 6.13 -7.33 10.85
C TYR A 326 6.06 -6.88 12.31
N GLY A 327 5.95 -7.81 13.28
CA GLY A 327 5.75 -7.47 14.70
C GLY A 327 6.78 -6.48 15.25
N ASP A 328 8.05 -6.68 14.88
CA ASP A 328 9.17 -5.82 15.30
C ASP A 328 9.14 -4.42 14.66
N GLU A 329 8.34 -4.23 13.60
CA GLU A 329 8.19 -2.98 12.86
C GLU A 329 7.04 -2.10 13.38
N ILE A 330 6.30 -2.57 14.39
CA ILE A 330 5.16 -1.86 14.98
C ILE A 330 5.69 -0.72 15.87
N GLN A 331 5.34 0.51 15.51
CA GLN A 331 5.74 1.71 16.26
C GLN A 331 5.08 1.75 17.64
N ALA A 332 5.80 2.27 18.63
CA ALA A 332 5.33 2.36 20.00
C ALA A 332 4.05 3.20 20.12
N GLU A 333 3.99 4.34 19.42
CA GLU A 333 2.93 5.32 19.59
C GLU A 333 2.47 5.93 18.26
N VAL A 334 1.32 6.59 18.24
CA VAL A 334 0.78 7.23 17.03
C VAL A 334 1.62 8.44 16.65
N PHE A 335 1.81 8.66 15.34
CA PHE A 335 2.27 9.96 14.85
C PHE A 335 1.09 10.92 14.68
N HIS A 336 1.08 11.99 15.46
CA HIS A 336 0.17 13.11 15.24
C HIS A 336 0.88 14.20 14.45
N ALA A 337 0.34 14.54 13.27
CA ALA A 337 0.86 15.63 12.46
C ALA A 337 0.81 16.95 13.26
N THR A 338 1.99 17.49 13.57
CA THR A 338 2.15 18.79 14.23
C THR A 338 2.51 19.86 13.20
N GLY A 339 1.97 21.08 13.34
CA GLY A 339 2.25 22.19 12.44
C GLY A 339 1.21 22.39 11.32
N LEU A 340 1.52 23.29 10.38
CA LEU A 340 0.65 23.63 9.26
C LEU A 340 0.57 22.47 8.26
N GLN A 341 -0.64 21.96 8.06
CA GLN A 341 -0.98 20.87 7.15
C GLN A 341 -1.16 21.39 5.71
N ILE A 342 -0.07 21.87 5.13
CA ILE A 342 -0.06 22.48 3.80
C ILE A 342 -0.03 21.37 2.73
N PRO A 343 -0.97 21.37 1.76
CA PRO A 343 -0.92 20.44 0.64
C PRO A 343 0.42 20.52 -0.10
N LEU A 344 0.92 19.36 -0.53
CA LEU A 344 2.10 19.32 -1.39
C LEU A 344 1.85 20.09 -2.68
N ARG A 345 2.88 20.74 -3.20
CA ARG A 345 2.79 21.36 -4.51
C ARG A 345 3.09 20.30 -5.56
N SER A 346 2.26 20.25 -6.60
CA SER A 346 2.60 19.55 -7.83
C SER A 346 3.93 20.08 -8.36
N GLU A 347 4.79 19.20 -8.87
CA GLU A 347 6.05 19.63 -9.49
C GLU A 347 5.81 20.48 -10.76
N ASP A 348 4.63 20.36 -11.37
CA ASP A 348 4.23 21.14 -12.55
C ASP A 348 3.65 22.52 -12.19
N ALA A 349 3.42 22.81 -10.91
CA ALA A 349 2.92 24.11 -10.49
C ALA A 349 4.00 25.17 -10.69
N LYS A 350 3.79 26.09 -11.64
CA LYS A 350 4.67 27.26 -11.83
C LYS A 350 4.72 28.07 -10.53
N THR A 351 5.93 28.39 -10.10
CA THR A 351 6.24 29.22 -8.92
C THR A 351 5.60 30.59 -8.96
#